data_AF-A0A0R1WPB6-F1
#
_entry.id   AF-A0A0R1WPB6-F1
#
_cell.length_a   1.000
_cell.length_b   1.000
_cell.length_c   1.000
_cell.angle_alpha   90.00
_cell.angle_beta   90.00
_cell.angle_gamma   90.00
#
_symmetry.space_group_name_H-M   'P 1'
#
loop_
_entity.id
_entity.type
_entity.pdbx_description
1 polymer ?
#
loop_
_entity_poly.entity_id
_entity_poly.type
_entity_poly.pdbx_seq_one_letter_code
_entity_poly.pdbx_strand_id
1 'polypeptide(L)'
;MSQVLNNYAAQLDQAKMPAGKKKVLQTALNLFANYGFHATTTAKIAKQAGISEGTIYKYFKSKDDLLGKLLEPILFEIKDNFFATIDDSQSLEELVTFIVADRLEFIEVNFAFIRLIIQEVLTNRLAPQYYGAFFNGDNGMFDRVRELQSHYPEINQQLTPSQLLRAFVGPILTYVVQGKIFQIPGTPTDRQVIVKQIIASLTFK
;
A
#
# COMPACT_ATOMS: atom_id res chain seq x y z
N MET A 1 9.04 -15.35 11.65
CA MET A 1 8.39 -14.92 10.39
C MET A 1 6.99 -14.45 10.73
N SER A 2 6.84 -13.15 11.00
CA SER A 2 5.56 -12.56 11.35
C SER A 2 4.63 -12.63 10.12
N GLN A 3 3.43 -13.19 10.30
CA GLN A 3 2.36 -13.32 9.30
C GLN A 3 1.67 -11.98 9.03
N VAL A 4 2.47 -10.93 8.86
CA VAL A 4 2.01 -9.56 8.91
C VAL A 4 1.81 -9.09 7.47
N LEU A 5 0.60 -9.33 6.95
CA LEU A 5 0.06 -8.83 5.67
C LEU A 5 0.89 -9.13 4.40
N ASN A 6 1.55 -10.28 4.31
CA ASN A 6 2.28 -10.59 3.07
C ASN A 6 1.35 -10.66 1.84
N ASN A 7 0.06 -11.03 2.02
CA ASN A 7 -0.91 -11.10 0.92
C ASN A 7 -2.34 -10.69 1.36
N TYR A 8 -2.76 -9.50 0.94
CA TYR A 8 -4.08 -8.91 1.18
C TYR A 8 -5.23 -9.77 0.64
N ALA A 9 -5.09 -10.33 -0.57
CA ALA A 9 -6.12 -11.20 -1.14
C ALA A 9 -6.29 -12.49 -0.30
N ALA A 10 -5.18 -13.05 0.19
CA ALA A 10 -5.19 -14.21 1.09
C ALA A 10 -5.72 -13.86 2.49
N GLN A 11 -5.57 -12.63 2.95
CA GLN A 11 -6.18 -12.17 4.20
C GLN A 11 -7.68 -11.95 4.06
N LEU A 12 -8.15 -11.38 2.95
CA LEU A 12 -9.57 -11.40 2.63
C LEU A 12 -10.09 -12.84 2.64
N ASP A 13 -9.26 -13.81 2.23
CA ASP A 13 -9.60 -15.21 2.33
C ASP A 13 -9.76 -15.72 3.78
N GLN A 14 -8.87 -15.35 4.67
CA GLN A 14 -8.84 -15.89 6.04
C GLN A 14 -9.67 -15.07 7.03
N ALA A 15 -10.11 -13.87 6.63
CA ALA A 15 -10.89 -12.98 7.47
C ALA A 15 -12.23 -13.63 7.90
N LYS A 16 -12.53 -13.54 9.21
CA LYS A 16 -13.79 -14.02 9.78
C LYS A 16 -14.95 -13.14 9.33
N MET A 17 -15.52 -13.47 8.17
CA MET A 17 -16.70 -12.79 7.62
C MET A 17 -17.56 -13.77 6.80
N PRO A 18 -18.83 -13.41 6.50
CA PRO A 18 -19.67 -14.26 5.66
C PRO A 18 -19.02 -14.56 4.30
N ALA A 19 -19.08 -15.81 3.84
CA ALA A 19 -18.45 -16.24 2.59
C ALA A 19 -18.88 -15.39 1.38
N GLY A 20 -20.15 -14.95 1.35
CA GLY A 20 -20.64 -14.02 0.33
C GLY A 20 -19.94 -12.66 0.35
N LYS A 21 -19.74 -12.08 1.54
CA LYS A 21 -19.04 -10.78 1.70
C LYS A 21 -17.59 -10.87 1.22
N LYS A 22 -16.91 -11.94 1.61
CA LYS A 22 -15.55 -12.25 1.18
C LYS A 22 -15.43 -12.36 -0.34
N LYS A 23 -16.30 -13.16 -0.98
CA LYS A 23 -16.32 -13.30 -2.45
C LYS A 23 -16.52 -11.97 -3.16
N VAL A 24 -17.39 -11.10 -2.64
CA VAL A 24 -17.61 -9.75 -3.19
C VAL A 24 -16.34 -8.92 -3.13
N LEU A 25 -15.67 -8.86 -1.97
CA LEU A 25 -14.44 -8.08 -1.81
C LEU A 25 -13.34 -8.53 -2.77
N GLN A 26 -13.10 -9.84 -2.85
CA GLN A 26 -12.08 -10.40 -3.75
C GLN A 26 -12.39 -10.12 -5.23
N THR A 27 -13.65 -10.35 -5.62
CA THR A 27 -14.09 -10.10 -6.99
C THR A 27 -14.01 -8.62 -7.34
N ALA A 28 -14.41 -7.74 -6.42
CA ALA A 28 -14.36 -6.31 -6.59
C ALA A 28 -12.92 -5.79 -6.67
N LEU A 29 -12.01 -6.26 -5.80
CA LEU A 29 -10.59 -5.94 -5.87
C LEU A 29 -10.01 -6.25 -7.26
N ASN A 30 -10.24 -7.47 -7.75
CA ASN A 30 -9.76 -7.89 -9.05
C ASN A 30 -10.37 -7.07 -10.19
N LEU A 31 -11.67 -6.78 -10.13
CA LEU A 31 -12.35 -6.01 -11.17
C LEU A 31 -11.93 -4.55 -11.18
N PHE A 32 -11.86 -3.91 -10.01
CA PHE A 32 -11.42 -2.52 -9.91
C PHE A 32 -9.96 -2.37 -10.32
N ALA A 33 -9.05 -3.24 -9.87
CA ALA A 33 -7.64 -3.16 -10.25
C ALA A 33 -7.42 -3.28 -11.77
N ASN A 34 -8.20 -4.13 -12.46
CA ASN A 34 -8.01 -4.40 -13.88
C ASN A 34 -8.80 -3.48 -14.82
N TYR A 35 -10.01 -3.10 -14.44
CA TYR A 35 -10.92 -2.33 -15.30
C TYR A 35 -11.18 -0.91 -14.77
N GLY A 36 -10.73 -0.58 -13.57
CA GLY A 36 -11.06 0.66 -12.87
C GLY A 36 -12.42 0.62 -12.19
N PHE A 37 -12.59 1.50 -11.19
CA PHE A 37 -13.83 1.61 -10.42
C PHE A 37 -15.04 2.01 -11.28
N HIS A 38 -14.88 2.98 -12.18
CA HIS A 38 -15.98 3.54 -12.97
C HIS A 38 -16.55 2.54 -13.97
N ALA A 39 -15.69 1.80 -14.68
CA ALA A 39 -16.10 0.80 -15.67
C ALA A 39 -16.56 -0.54 -15.05
N THR A 40 -16.58 -0.65 -13.72
CA THR A 40 -17.06 -1.83 -13.00
C THR A 40 -18.42 -1.56 -12.36
N THR A 41 -19.42 -2.37 -12.70
CA THR A 41 -20.77 -2.32 -12.11
C THR A 41 -20.95 -3.37 -11.01
N THR A 42 -21.85 -3.12 -10.05
CA THR A 42 -22.26 -4.09 -9.02
C THR A 42 -22.84 -5.36 -9.63
N ALA A 43 -23.60 -5.24 -10.73
CA ALA A 43 -24.07 -6.39 -11.51
C ALA A 43 -22.92 -7.25 -12.07
N LYS A 44 -21.85 -6.64 -12.59
CA LYS A 44 -20.65 -7.36 -13.07
C LYS A 44 -19.95 -8.09 -11.93
N ILE A 45 -19.82 -7.43 -10.76
CA ILE A 45 -19.25 -8.04 -9.55
C ILE A 45 -20.11 -9.23 -9.10
N ALA A 46 -21.43 -9.07 -9.04
CA ALA A 46 -22.36 -10.11 -8.62
C ALA A 46 -22.25 -11.35 -9.52
N LYS A 47 -22.28 -11.13 -10.84
CA LYS A 47 -22.13 -12.18 -11.85
C LYS A 47 -20.82 -12.95 -11.68
N GLN A 48 -19.70 -12.24 -11.53
CA GLN A 48 -18.39 -12.89 -11.41
C GLN A 48 -18.17 -13.56 -10.04
N ALA A 49 -18.76 -13.01 -8.98
CA ALA A 49 -18.74 -13.61 -7.65
C ALA A 49 -19.69 -14.82 -7.51
N GLY A 50 -20.57 -15.05 -8.48
CA GLY A 50 -21.57 -16.12 -8.45
C GLY A 50 -22.64 -15.90 -7.38
N ILE A 51 -23.06 -14.65 -7.15
CA ILE A 51 -24.10 -14.27 -6.18
C ILE A 51 -25.11 -13.31 -6.80
N SER A 52 -26.22 -13.05 -6.11
CA SER A 52 -27.18 -12.03 -6.54
C SER A 52 -26.67 -10.61 -6.24
N GLU A 53 -27.07 -9.63 -7.03
CA GLU A 53 -26.76 -8.22 -6.76
C GLU A 53 -27.38 -7.74 -5.44
N GLY A 54 -28.58 -8.23 -5.07
CA GLY A 54 -29.17 -7.99 -3.75
C GLY A 54 -28.30 -8.49 -2.59
N THR A 55 -27.52 -9.56 -2.79
CA THR A 55 -26.55 -10.05 -1.80
C THR A 55 -25.39 -9.06 -1.60
N ILE A 56 -24.97 -8.34 -2.64
CA ILE A 56 -23.97 -7.27 -2.50
C ILE A 56 -24.53 -6.16 -1.61
N TYR A 57 -25.75 -5.69 -1.90
CA TYR A 57 -26.39 -4.62 -1.15
C TYR A 57 -26.72 -4.97 0.30
N LYS A 58 -26.82 -6.26 0.64
CA LYS A 58 -26.89 -6.74 2.03
C LYS A 58 -25.61 -6.46 2.82
N TYR A 59 -24.45 -6.45 2.15
CA TYR A 59 -23.14 -6.28 2.81
C TYR A 59 -22.56 -4.88 2.66
N PHE A 60 -22.87 -4.19 1.57
CA PHE A 60 -22.31 -2.88 1.22
C PHE A 60 -23.42 -1.94 0.77
N LYS A 61 -23.48 -0.74 1.35
CA LYS A 61 -24.55 0.23 1.09
C LYS A 61 -24.50 0.79 -0.34
N SER A 62 -23.30 0.86 -0.92
CA SER A 62 -23.05 1.37 -2.25
C SER A 62 -21.76 0.79 -2.84
N LYS A 63 -21.49 1.08 -4.11
CA LYS A 63 -20.20 0.73 -4.75
C LYS A 63 -19.04 1.49 -4.09
N ASP A 64 -19.26 2.74 -3.67
CA ASP A 64 -18.27 3.54 -2.94
C ASP A 64 -18.00 2.99 -1.54
N ASP A 65 -19.02 2.50 -0.83
CA ASP A 65 -18.84 1.81 0.46
C ASP A 65 -18.00 0.54 0.29
N LEU A 66 -18.26 -0.25 -0.76
CA LEU A 66 -17.43 -1.41 -1.12
C LEU A 66 -15.97 -1.04 -1.39
N LEU A 67 -15.72 0.05 -2.12
CA LEU A 67 -14.36 0.55 -2.35
C LEU A 67 -13.70 1.01 -1.04
N GLY A 68 -14.43 1.76 -0.20
CA GLY A 68 -13.94 2.18 1.11
C GLY A 68 -13.52 0.99 1.98
N LYS A 69 -14.33 -0.08 2.01
CA LYS A 69 -14.01 -1.33 2.71
C LYS A 69 -12.78 -2.06 2.16
N LEU A 70 -12.50 -1.94 0.86
CA LEU A 70 -11.26 -2.48 0.28
C LEU A 70 -10.04 -1.65 0.69
N LEU A 71 -10.18 -0.33 0.82
CA LEU A 71 -9.05 0.56 1.13
C LEU A 71 -8.78 0.68 2.64
N GLU A 72 -9.76 0.43 3.52
CA GLU A 72 -9.61 0.48 4.99
C GLU A 72 -8.31 -0.15 5.54
N PRO A 73 -7.87 -1.34 5.08
CA PRO A 73 -6.68 -2.00 5.59
C PRO A 73 -5.38 -1.20 5.41
N ILE A 74 -5.25 -0.36 4.38
CA ILE A 74 -4.03 0.47 4.24
C ILE A 74 -3.95 1.55 5.32
N LEU A 75 -5.11 2.01 5.78
CA LEU A 75 -5.20 3.15 6.69
C LEU A 75 -4.83 2.78 8.12
N PHE A 76 -5.15 1.54 8.52
CA PHE A 76 -5.03 1.12 9.91
C PHE A 76 -4.12 -0.10 10.08
N GLU A 77 -4.36 -1.16 9.30
CA GLU A 77 -3.67 -2.43 9.54
C GLU A 77 -2.27 -2.45 8.92
N ILE A 78 -2.12 -2.09 7.64
CA ILE A 78 -0.86 -2.26 6.90
C ILE A 78 0.24 -1.34 7.40
N LYS A 79 -0.12 -0.08 7.68
CA LYS A 79 0.81 0.91 8.23
C LYS A 79 1.38 0.43 9.56
N ASP A 80 0.50 0.17 10.53
CA ASP A 80 0.92 -0.09 11.92
C ASP A 80 1.73 -1.38 12.04
N ASN A 81 1.27 -2.40 11.32
CA ASN A 81 1.96 -3.67 11.22
C ASN A 81 3.36 -3.56 10.61
N PHE A 82 3.53 -2.78 9.55
CA PHE A 82 4.84 -2.54 8.96
C PHE A 82 5.77 -1.84 9.95
N PHE A 83 5.32 -0.76 10.60
CA PHE A 83 6.14 -0.05 11.57
C PHE A 83 6.48 -0.89 12.81
N ALA A 84 5.61 -1.83 13.21
CA ALA A 84 5.91 -2.78 14.28
C ALA A 84 7.00 -3.80 13.93
N THR A 85 7.37 -3.94 12.64
CA THR A 85 8.50 -4.79 12.21
C THR A 85 9.83 -4.05 12.11
N ILE A 86 9.81 -2.72 12.18
CA ILE A 86 11.02 -1.92 12.16
C ILE A 86 11.73 -2.09 13.51
N ASP A 87 12.99 -2.49 13.44
CA ASP A 87 13.91 -2.54 14.56
C ASP A 87 14.81 -1.29 14.49
N ASP A 88 14.68 -0.41 15.49
CA ASP A 88 15.42 0.84 15.55
C ASP A 88 16.85 0.65 16.11
N SER A 89 17.24 -0.55 16.52
CA SER A 89 18.63 -0.81 16.96
C SER A 89 19.64 -0.94 15.81
N GLN A 90 19.16 -1.01 14.56
CA GLN A 90 19.97 -1.23 13.36
C GLN A 90 20.64 0.07 12.87
N SER A 91 21.65 -0.05 12.01
CA SER A 91 22.18 1.11 11.27
C SER A 91 21.18 1.61 10.22
N LEU A 92 21.33 2.86 9.77
CA LEU A 92 20.46 3.42 8.72
C LEU A 92 20.49 2.58 7.43
N GLU A 93 21.65 2.05 7.05
CA GLU A 93 21.79 1.22 5.86
C GLU A 93 21.05 -0.12 5.99
N GLU A 94 21.15 -0.78 7.15
CA GLU A 94 20.41 -2.01 7.45
C GLU A 94 18.91 -1.77 7.47
N LEU A 95 18.46 -0.68 8.09
CA LEU A 95 17.05 -0.28 8.11
C LEU A 95 16.52 -0.05 6.69
N VAL A 96 17.20 0.76 5.88
CA VAL A 96 16.75 1.04 4.50
C VAL A 96 16.75 -0.24 3.67
N THR A 97 17.76 -1.10 3.84
CA THR A 97 17.83 -2.40 3.15
C THR A 97 16.64 -3.29 3.52
N PHE A 98 16.34 -3.39 4.81
CA PHE A 98 15.18 -4.13 5.31
C PHE A 98 13.88 -3.60 4.71
N ILE A 99 13.63 -2.29 4.82
CA ILE A 99 12.39 -1.70 4.33
C ILE A 99 12.26 -1.87 2.81
N VAL A 100 13.33 -1.66 2.03
CA VAL A 100 13.27 -1.84 0.57
C VAL A 100 12.92 -3.28 0.20
N ALA A 101 13.55 -4.26 0.84
CA ALA A 101 13.27 -5.68 0.58
C ALA A 101 11.81 -6.02 0.89
N ASP A 102 11.36 -5.64 2.08
CA ASP A 102 10.01 -5.91 2.58
C ASP A 102 8.93 -5.18 1.74
N ARG A 103 9.14 -3.90 1.40
CA ARG A 103 8.17 -3.15 0.58
C ARG A 103 8.10 -3.63 -0.86
N LEU A 104 9.22 -4.04 -1.47
CA LEU A 104 9.20 -4.64 -2.81
C LEU A 104 8.47 -5.98 -2.82
N GLU A 105 8.71 -6.84 -1.81
CA GLU A 105 7.96 -8.10 -1.66
C GLU A 105 6.46 -7.83 -1.47
N PHE A 106 6.10 -6.90 -0.58
CA PHE A 106 4.72 -6.51 -0.35
C PHE A 106 4.03 -6.05 -1.65
N ILE A 107 4.68 -5.17 -2.43
CA ILE A 107 4.10 -4.67 -3.69
C ILE A 107 3.96 -5.79 -4.72
N GLU A 108 4.95 -6.67 -4.85
CA GLU A 108 4.91 -7.81 -5.76
C GLU A 108 3.72 -8.71 -5.48
N VAL A 109 3.53 -9.09 -4.21
CA VAL A 109 2.44 -9.99 -3.80
C VAL A 109 1.08 -9.29 -3.87
N ASN A 110 1.02 -7.98 -3.64
CA ASN A 110 -0.22 -7.21 -3.51
C ASN A 110 -0.46 -6.24 -4.67
N PHE A 111 0.10 -6.49 -5.85
CA PHE A 111 0.10 -5.51 -6.94
C PHE A 111 -1.31 -5.06 -7.36
N ALA A 112 -2.31 -5.95 -7.34
CA ALA A 112 -3.70 -5.58 -7.64
C ALA A 112 -4.24 -4.52 -6.65
N PHE A 113 -3.91 -4.67 -5.37
CA PHE A 113 -4.29 -3.73 -4.32
C PHE A 113 -3.54 -2.40 -4.45
N ILE A 114 -2.22 -2.44 -4.67
CA ILE A 114 -1.41 -1.24 -4.92
C ILE A 114 -1.91 -0.48 -6.15
N ARG A 115 -2.22 -1.20 -7.22
CA ARG A 115 -2.77 -0.64 -8.46
C ARG A 115 -4.10 0.06 -8.21
N LEU A 116 -4.99 -0.55 -7.41
CA LEU A 116 -6.25 0.07 -7.02
C LEU A 116 -6.01 1.39 -6.27
N ILE A 117 -5.13 1.39 -5.27
CA ILE A 117 -4.80 2.61 -4.51
C ILE A 117 -4.30 3.72 -5.43
N ILE A 118 -3.33 3.42 -6.31
CA ILE A 118 -2.78 4.41 -7.24
C ILE A 118 -3.87 4.99 -8.16
N GLN A 119 -4.78 4.15 -8.67
CA GLN A 119 -5.90 4.60 -9.50
C GLN A 119 -6.82 5.57 -8.75
N GLU A 120 -7.16 5.24 -7.50
CA GLU A 120 -8.06 6.09 -6.70
C GLU A 120 -7.37 7.38 -6.23
N VAL A 121 -6.05 7.36 -6.01
CA VAL A 121 -5.25 8.56 -5.73
C VAL A 121 -5.25 9.49 -6.94
N LEU A 122 -4.95 8.96 -8.13
CA LEU A 122 -4.86 9.77 -9.36
C LEU A 122 -6.20 10.29 -9.85
N THR A 123 -7.30 9.63 -9.49
CA THR A 123 -8.66 10.08 -9.81
C THR A 123 -9.30 10.92 -8.70
N ASN A 124 -8.54 11.26 -7.65
CA ASN A 124 -8.98 12.07 -6.50
C ASN A 124 -10.25 11.54 -5.82
N ARG A 125 -10.41 10.21 -5.78
CA ARG A 125 -11.57 9.51 -5.22
C ARG A 125 -11.31 8.98 -3.81
N LEU A 126 -10.03 8.83 -3.45
CA LEU A 126 -9.68 8.70 -2.04
C LEU A 126 -10.14 9.95 -1.32
N ALA A 127 -11.18 9.80 -0.51
CA ALA A 127 -11.75 10.91 0.22
C ALA A 127 -10.67 11.60 1.07
N PRO A 128 -10.64 12.95 1.14
CA PRO A 128 -9.63 13.70 1.89
C PRO A 128 -9.43 13.20 3.34
N GLN A 129 -10.48 12.66 3.98
CA GLN A 129 -10.35 12.08 5.32
C GLN A 129 -9.39 10.88 5.39
N TYR A 130 -9.24 10.11 4.32
CA TYR A 130 -8.34 8.96 4.27
C TYR A 130 -6.87 9.41 4.19
N TYR A 131 -6.59 10.46 3.41
CA TYR A 131 -5.26 11.10 3.41
C TYR A 131 -4.94 11.73 4.76
N GLY A 132 -5.91 12.45 5.33
CA GLY A 132 -5.79 13.07 6.65
C GLY A 132 -5.41 12.05 7.70
N ALA A 133 -6.18 10.96 7.81
CA ALA A 133 -5.92 9.90 8.78
C ALA A 133 -4.58 9.17 8.53
N PHE A 134 -4.25 8.85 7.28
CA PHE A 134 -3.03 8.11 6.96
C PHE A 134 -1.76 8.92 7.22
N PHE A 135 -1.73 10.19 6.84
CA PHE A 135 -0.53 11.03 6.94
C PHE A 135 -0.46 11.84 8.24
N ASN A 136 -1.59 12.43 8.66
CA ASN A 136 -1.66 13.42 9.74
C ASN A 136 -2.49 12.95 10.96
N GLY A 137 -3.04 11.73 10.94
CA GLY A 137 -3.73 11.15 12.09
C GLY A 137 -2.75 10.77 13.20
N ASP A 138 -3.27 10.35 14.35
CA ASP A 138 -2.45 9.86 15.46
C ASP A 138 -1.58 8.68 15.02
N ASN A 139 -0.28 8.74 15.32
CA ASN A 139 0.73 7.80 14.80
C ASN A 139 0.74 7.73 13.26
N GLY A 140 0.39 8.83 12.59
CA GLY A 140 0.33 8.94 11.14
C GLY A 140 1.71 8.78 10.51
N MET A 141 1.73 8.63 9.17
CA MET A 141 2.98 8.43 8.44
C MET A 141 4.01 9.55 8.71
N PHE A 142 3.58 10.80 8.89
CA PHE A 142 4.51 11.89 9.18
C PHE A 142 5.07 11.86 10.61
N ASP A 143 4.34 11.34 11.59
CA ASP A 143 4.88 11.12 12.94
C ASP A 143 5.96 10.05 12.90
N ARG A 144 5.68 8.91 12.25
CA ARG A 144 6.64 7.80 12.11
C ARG A 144 7.91 8.22 11.37
N VAL A 145 7.79 9.03 10.32
CA VAL A 145 8.94 9.56 9.59
C VAL A 145 9.76 10.51 10.48
N ARG A 146 9.12 11.33 11.33
CA ARG A 146 9.82 12.18 12.30
C ARG A 146 10.54 11.37 13.39
N GLU A 147 9.92 10.30 13.89
CA GLU A 147 10.52 9.38 14.85
C GLU A 147 11.82 8.80 14.27
N LEU A 148 11.76 8.25 13.05
CA LEU A 148 12.94 7.73 12.36
C LEU A 148 13.98 8.82 12.10
N GLN A 149 13.57 10.00 11.61
CA GLN A 149 14.50 11.11 11.38
C GLN A 149 15.24 11.52 12.66
N SER A 150 14.55 11.54 13.81
CA SER A 150 15.14 11.90 15.10
C SER A 150 16.09 10.83 15.64
N HIS A 151 15.80 9.56 15.34
CA HIS A 151 16.59 8.42 15.77
C HIS A 151 17.88 8.24 14.96
N TYR A 152 17.84 8.54 13.66
CA TYR A 152 18.97 8.40 12.74
C TYR A 152 19.58 9.77 12.38
N PRO A 153 20.60 10.25 13.10
CA PRO A 153 21.16 11.60 12.91
C PRO A 153 21.82 11.81 11.54
N GLU A 154 22.15 10.74 10.81
CA GLU A 154 22.64 10.80 9.44
C GLU A 154 21.58 11.31 8.46
N ILE A 155 20.29 11.10 8.77
CA ILE A 155 19.20 11.66 7.98
C ILE A 155 19.26 13.18 8.08
N ASN A 156 19.11 13.87 6.95
CA ASN A 156 19.12 15.32 6.91
C ASN A 156 17.95 15.90 7.73
N GLN A 157 18.29 16.55 8.84
CA GLN A 157 17.34 17.12 9.81
C GLN A 157 16.61 18.37 9.30
N GLN A 158 17.03 18.94 8.15
CA GLN A 158 16.36 20.07 7.52
C GLN A 158 15.22 19.64 6.58
N LEU A 159 15.17 18.35 6.22
CA LEU A 159 14.10 17.83 5.35
C LEU A 159 12.79 17.68 6.12
N THR A 160 11.71 18.13 5.50
CA THR A 160 10.36 17.90 6.02
C THR A 160 9.97 16.41 5.86
N PRO A 161 9.03 15.91 6.68
CA PRO A 161 8.57 14.51 6.57
C PRO A 161 8.04 14.15 5.17
N SER A 162 7.40 15.09 4.48
CA SER A 162 6.93 14.86 3.11
C SER A 162 8.07 14.73 2.09
N GLN A 163 9.20 15.43 2.28
CA GLN A 163 10.39 15.30 1.45
C GLN A 163 11.09 13.97 1.70
N LEU A 164 11.25 13.57 2.96
CA LEU A 164 11.81 12.27 3.33
C LEU A 164 10.99 11.11 2.78
N LEU A 165 9.66 11.19 2.93
CA LEU A 165 8.75 10.20 2.37
C LEU A 165 8.89 10.11 0.84
N ARG A 166 8.99 11.25 0.14
CA ARG A 166 9.19 11.27 -1.31
C ARG A 166 10.53 10.67 -1.71
N ALA A 167 11.60 11.01 -1.00
CA ALA A 167 12.95 10.47 -1.23
C ALA A 167 12.98 8.94 -1.06
N PHE A 168 12.21 8.42 -0.11
CA PHE A 168 12.10 6.98 0.14
C PHE A 168 11.21 6.26 -0.89
N VAL A 169 9.98 6.74 -1.07
CA VAL A 169 8.95 6.08 -1.90
C VAL A 169 9.24 6.21 -3.39
N GLY A 170 9.86 7.31 -3.82
CA GLY A 170 10.07 7.64 -5.23
C GLY A 170 10.81 6.55 -6.02
N PRO A 171 12.01 6.12 -5.59
CA PRO A 171 12.75 5.05 -6.25
C PRO A 171 11.98 3.72 -6.31
N ILE A 172 11.31 3.33 -5.22
CA ILE A 172 10.51 2.10 -5.15
C ILE A 172 9.35 2.14 -6.15
N LEU A 173 8.56 3.22 -6.13
CA LEU A 173 7.41 3.37 -7.02
C LEU A 173 7.84 3.41 -8.49
N THR A 174 8.94 4.11 -8.79
CA THR A 174 9.48 4.20 -10.15
C THR A 174 9.92 2.83 -10.66
N TYR A 175 10.64 2.07 -9.84
CA TYR A 175 11.04 0.69 -10.17
C TYR A 175 9.84 -0.22 -10.46
N VAL A 176 8.80 -0.13 -9.63
CA VAL A 176 7.55 -0.89 -9.83
C VAL A 176 6.86 -0.51 -11.15
N VAL A 177 6.79 0.78 -11.49
CA VAL A 177 6.21 1.25 -12.75
C VAL A 177 7.01 0.72 -13.94
N GLN A 178 8.34 0.80 -13.88
CA GLN A 178 9.23 0.28 -14.94
C GLN A 178 8.95 -1.21 -15.20
N GLY A 179 8.94 -2.03 -14.15
CA GLY A 179 8.76 -3.48 -14.28
C GLY A 179 7.33 -3.88 -14.63
N LYS A 180 6.32 -3.35 -13.94
CA LYS A 180 4.93 -3.82 -14.05
C LYS A 180 4.12 -3.15 -15.14
N ILE A 181 4.47 -1.91 -15.51
CA ILE A 181 3.72 -1.13 -16.51
C ILE A 181 4.49 -1.05 -17.81
N PHE A 182 5.75 -0.63 -17.77
CA PHE A 182 6.58 -0.51 -18.97
C PHE A 182 7.24 -1.81 -19.40
N GLN A 183 7.13 -2.88 -18.60
CA GLN A 183 7.70 -4.20 -18.87
C GLN A 183 9.22 -4.15 -19.10
N ILE A 184 9.88 -3.19 -18.46
CA ILE A 184 11.34 -3.07 -18.45
C ILE A 184 11.86 -4.12 -17.46
N PRO A 185 12.67 -5.10 -17.91
CA PRO A 185 13.16 -6.15 -17.03
C PRO A 185 14.13 -5.57 -15.99
N GLY A 186 14.00 -6.04 -14.74
CA GLY A 186 14.94 -5.72 -13.68
C GLY A 186 16.24 -6.51 -13.78
N THR A 187 17.23 -6.08 -13.02
CA THR A 187 18.53 -6.74 -12.85
C THR A 187 18.71 -7.21 -11.40
N PRO A 188 19.57 -8.22 -11.15
CA PRO A 188 19.87 -8.67 -9.78
C PRO A 188 20.40 -7.57 -8.86
N THR A 189 20.98 -6.50 -9.43
CA THR A 189 21.57 -5.38 -8.68
C THR A 189 20.57 -4.29 -8.31
N ASP A 190 19.36 -4.28 -8.87
CA ASP A 190 18.43 -3.14 -8.73
C ASP A 190 18.06 -2.85 -7.28
N ARG A 191 17.87 -3.89 -6.45
CA ARG A 191 17.56 -3.71 -5.02
C ARG A 191 18.66 -2.91 -4.32
N GLN A 192 19.93 -3.24 -4.57
CA GLN A 192 21.07 -2.53 -3.97
C GLN A 192 21.18 -1.09 -4.50
N VAL A 193 20.86 -0.88 -5.78
CA VAL A 193 20.84 0.46 -6.37
C VAL A 193 19.74 1.33 -5.73
N ILE A 194 18.54 0.78 -5.53
CA ILE A 194 17.44 1.47 -4.86
C ILE A 194 17.81 1.88 -3.43
N VAL A 195 18.42 0.96 -2.66
CA VAL A 195 18.91 1.27 -1.30
C VAL A 195 19.89 2.44 -1.32
N LYS A 196 20.89 2.41 -2.22
CA LYS A 196 21.88 3.49 -2.33
C LYS A 196 21.25 4.82 -2.75
N GLN A 197 20.29 4.80 -3.69
CA GLN A 197 19.56 6.00 -4.11
C GLN A 197 18.77 6.62 -2.96
N ILE A 198 18.11 5.79 -2.15
CA ILE A 198 17.36 6.25 -0.98
C ILE A 198 18.31 6.85 0.05
N ILE A 199 19.37 6.13 0.46
CA ILE A 199 20.34 6.65 1.45
C ILE A 199 20.94 7.98 0.99
N ALA A 200 21.39 8.08 -0.26
CA ALA A 200 21.91 9.33 -0.80
C ALA A 200 20.89 10.47 -0.74
N SER A 201 19.62 10.18 -1.02
CA SER A 201 18.53 11.17 -0.98
C SER A 201 18.08 11.54 0.44
N LEU A 202 18.35 10.70 1.44
CA LEU A 202 18.04 10.98 2.84
C LEU A 202 19.17 11.76 3.54
N THR A 203 20.41 11.66 3.05
CA THR A 203 21.61 12.12 3.78
C THR A 203 22.34 13.28 3.10
N PHE A 204 21.89 13.73 1.92
CA PHE A 204 22.49 14.90 1.26
C PHE A 204 22.39 16.14 2.14
N LYS A 205 23.43 16.98 2.10
CA LYS A 205 23.49 18.24 2.86
C LYS A 205 23.28 19.43 1.95
#